data_AF-A0A1X0QIT9-F1
#
_entry.id   AF-A0A1X0QIT9-F1
#
_cell.length_a   1.000
_cell.length_b   1.000
_cell.length_c   1.000
_cell.angle_alpha   90.00
_cell.angle_beta   90.00
_cell.angle_gamma   90.00
#
_symmetry.space_group_name_H-M   'P 1'
#
loop_
_entity.id
_entity.type
_entity.pdbx_description
1 polymer ?
#
loop_
_entity_poly.entity_id
_entity_poly.type
_entity_poly.pdbx_seq_one_letter_code
_entity_poly.pdbx_strand_id
1 'polypeptide(L)'
;MNRVNVEKILRKVETESCVLNNIKRVEVFKAKNAYSLLKKSGLNEDEIKKGLEYLLDEGIIFKVSVDDKNAKIVLSKDVTIEDEYIWEKENYSIVYLILTLISLVCVSLMIFTIYFPNWYKYTLYYMKYPLLGFLGFLLVAGVVRWIVFLITLVLYESQLWIWPNLFADCGFIESFIPLYEWVGPETKNE
;
A
#
# COMPACT_ATOMS: atom_id res chain seq x y z
N MET A 1 -5.14 31.31 22.19
CA MET A 1 -5.66 30.00 21.74
C MET A 1 -4.63 29.40 20.80
N ASN A 2 -4.14 28.19 21.05
CA ASN A 2 -2.94 27.67 20.38
C ASN A 2 -3.32 27.18 18.95
N ARG A 3 -3.02 27.99 17.92
CA ARG A 3 -3.28 27.75 16.48
C ARG A 3 -3.06 26.30 16.07
N VAL A 4 -1.95 25.72 16.54
CA VAL A 4 -1.50 24.37 16.18
C VAL A 4 -2.49 23.28 16.62
N ASN A 5 -3.26 23.50 17.68
CA ASN A 5 -4.14 22.47 18.22
C ASN A 5 -5.46 22.39 17.43
N VAL A 6 -6.06 23.53 17.09
CA VAL A 6 -7.32 23.59 16.33
C VAL A 6 -7.14 23.04 14.92
N GLU A 7 -6.09 23.48 14.21
CA GLU A 7 -5.80 23.01 12.86
C GLU A 7 -5.56 21.49 12.81
N LYS A 8 -4.75 20.96 13.76
CA LYS A 8 -4.44 19.53 13.82
C LYS A 8 -5.69 18.66 14.10
N ILE A 9 -6.64 19.18 14.88
CA ILE A 9 -7.90 18.50 15.15
C ILE A 9 -8.82 18.57 13.92
N LEU A 10 -8.91 19.73 13.27
CA LEU A 10 -9.73 19.93 12.07
C LEU A 10 -9.25 19.12 10.86
N ARG A 11 -7.96 18.85 10.73
CA ARG A 11 -7.42 17.99 9.66
C ARG A 11 -7.84 16.52 9.76
N LYS A 12 -8.47 16.10 10.86
CA LYS A 12 -9.05 14.75 11.03
C LYS A 12 -10.54 14.68 10.70
N VAL A 13 -11.16 15.80 10.35
CA VAL A 13 -12.58 15.86 10.00
C VAL A 13 -12.80 15.09 8.70
N GLU A 14 -13.93 14.39 8.61
CA GLU A 14 -14.37 13.71 7.39
C GLU A 14 -14.49 14.73 6.24
N THR A 15 -13.79 14.46 5.14
CA THR A 15 -13.79 15.29 3.94
C THR A 15 -14.51 14.59 2.79
N GLU A 16 -15.19 15.38 1.96
CA GLU A 16 -15.82 14.94 0.72
C GLU A 16 -14.98 15.46 -0.47
N SER A 17 -14.75 14.63 -1.48
CA SER A 17 -13.97 15.05 -2.66
C SER A 17 -14.87 15.73 -3.68
N CYS A 18 -14.61 16.99 -4.03
CA CYS A 18 -15.33 17.72 -5.07
C CYS A 18 -14.36 18.35 -6.09
N VAL A 19 -14.88 18.98 -7.14
CA VAL A 19 -14.06 19.70 -8.14
C VAL A 19 -14.25 21.20 -7.97
N LEU A 20 -13.18 21.92 -7.68
CA LEU A 20 -13.13 23.38 -7.63
C LEU A 20 -13.10 23.95 -9.06
N ASN A 21 -14.06 24.81 -9.39
CA ASN A 21 -14.14 25.53 -10.68
C ASN A 21 -13.98 24.64 -11.92
N ASN A 22 -14.39 23.37 -11.88
CA ASN A 22 -14.16 22.38 -12.95
C ASN A 22 -12.68 22.11 -13.31
N ILE A 23 -11.71 22.56 -12.50
CA ILE A 23 -10.27 22.50 -12.82
C ILE A 23 -9.54 21.55 -11.87
N LYS A 24 -9.77 21.66 -10.56
CA LYS A 24 -8.94 20.99 -9.55
C LYS A 24 -9.81 20.17 -8.59
N ARG A 25 -9.44 18.92 -8.33
CA ARG A 25 -10.07 18.12 -7.27
C ARG A 25 -9.56 18.58 -5.90
N VAL A 26 -10.49 18.76 -4.97
CA VAL A 26 -10.24 19.33 -3.64
C VAL A 26 -11.05 18.57 -2.60
N GLU A 27 -10.57 18.60 -1.36
CA GLU A 27 -11.26 18.03 -0.21
C GLU A 27 -12.02 19.13 0.53
N VAL A 28 -13.34 18.95 0.65
CA VAL A 28 -14.25 19.87 1.34
C VAL A 28 -14.63 19.26 2.68
N PHE A 29 -14.70 20.07 3.73
CA PHE A 29 -15.30 19.67 5.00
C PHE A 29 -16.45 20.61 5.38
N LYS A 30 -17.49 20.03 5.99
CA LYS A 30 -18.66 20.75 6.49
C LYS A 30 -18.37 21.36 7.86
N ALA A 31 -18.79 22.61 8.09
CA ALA A 31 -18.62 23.26 9.39
C ALA A 31 -19.28 22.46 10.52
N LYS A 32 -20.48 21.92 10.31
CA LYS A 32 -21.17 21.02 11.25
C LYS A 32 -20.30 19.87 11.76
N ASN A 33 -19.57 19.21 10.87
CA ASN A 33 -18.70 18.09 11.23
C ASN A 33 -17.50 18.59 12.05
N ALA A 34 -16.91 19.72 11.65
CA ALA A 34 -15.84 20.40 12.38
C ALA A 34 -16.25 20.81 13.81
N TYR A 35 -17.41 21.45 13.97
CA TYR A 35 -17.97 21.81 15.29
C TYR A 35 -18.18 20.58 16.18
N SER A 36 -18.71 19.48 15.62
CA SER A 36 -18.93 18.24 16.37
C SER A 36 -17.63 17.61 16.88
N LEU A 37 -16.55 17.69 16.09
CA LEU A 37 -15.26 17.09 16.40
C LEU A 37 -14.47 17.94 17.42
N LEU A 38 -14.56 19.27 17.31
CA LEU A 38 -13.96 20.20 18.26
C LEU A 38 -14.67 20.17 19.63
N LYS A 39 -16.00 20.01 19.66
CA LYS A 39 -16.77 19.84 20.90
C LYS A 39 -16.39 18.55 21.64
N LYS A 40 -16.20 17.44 20.91
CA LYS A 40 -15.67 16.18 21.48
C LYS A 40 -14.26 16.33 22.07
N SER A 41 -13.49 17.29 21.59
CA SER A 41 -12.13 17.58 22.06
C SER A 41 -12.09 18.52 23.29
N GLY A 42 -13.25 18.93 23.81
CA GLY A 42 -13.37 19.71 25.05
C GLY A 42 -13.26 21.23 24.90
N LEU A 43 -13.41 21.77 23.68
CA LEU A 43 -13.37 23.22 23.42
C LEU A 43 -14.77 23.87 23.55
N ASN A 44 -14.80 25.11 24.05
CA ASN A 44 -16.02 25.91 24.15
C ASN A 44 -16.49 26.42 22.77
N GLU A 45 -17.80 26.63 22.59
CA GLU A 45 -18.37 27.06 21.30
C GLU A 45 -17.84 28.44 20.83
N ASP A 46 -17.59 29.36 21.76
CA ASP A 46 -16.98 30.67 21.47
C ASP A 46 -15.51 30.57 21.03
N GLU A 47 -14.79 29.60 21.59
CA GLU A 47 -13.40 29.34 21.21
C GLU A 47 -13.34 28.75 19.80
N ILE A 48 -14.25 27.82 19.49
CA ILE A 48 -14.35 27.22 18.15
C ILE A 48 -14.63 28.29 17.09
N LYS A 49 -15.59 29.18 17.35
CA LYS A 49 -15.95 30.25 16.41
C LYS A 49 -14.76 31.18 16.14
N LYS A 50 -14.07 31.64 17.20
CA LYS A 50 -12.85 32.45 17.07
C LYS A 50 -11.73 31.71 16.34
N GLY A 51 -11.61 30.40 16.55
CA GLY A 51 -10.64 29.56 15.87
C GLY A 51 -10.89 29.46 14.36
N LEU A 52 -12.16 29.28 13.96
CA LEU A 52 -12.54 29.23 12.54
C LEU A 52 -12.42 30.60 11.85
N GLU A 53 -12.84 31.68 12.51
CA GLU A 53 -12.64 33.05 12.00
C GLU A 53 -11.16 33.35 11.77
N TYR A 54 -10.30 32.94 12.72
CA TYR A 54 -8.85 33.08 12.58
C TYR A 54 -8.29 32.29 11.38
N LEU A 55 -8.74 31.04 11.17
CA LEU A 55 -8.29 30.23 10.02
C LEU A 55 -8.71 30.82 8.68
N LEU A 56 -9.88 31.47 8.64
CA LEU A 56 -10.41 32.13 7.45
C LEU A 56 -9.67 33.44 7.15
N ASP A 57 -9.34 34.23 8.18
CA ASP A 57 -8.57 35.47 8.03
C ASP A 57 -7.12 35.22 7.60
N GLU A 58 -6.49 34.14 8.06
CA GLU A 58 -5.15 33.71 7.63
C GLU A 58 -5.13 33.08 6.23
N GLY A 59 -6.29 32.83 5.62
CA GLY A 59 -6.39 32.22 4.29
C GLY A 59 -6.07 30.72 4.24
N ILE A 60 -6.03 30.04 5.39
CA ILE A 60 -5.77 28.59 5.48
C ILE A 60 -6.99 27.79 5.00
N ILE A 61 -8.19 28.32 5.26
CA ILE A 61 -9.47 27.77 4.80
C ILE A 61 -10.21 28.79 3.94
N PHE A 62 -10.87 28.30 2.88
CA PHE A 62 -11.74 29.11 2.02
C PHE A 62 -13.17 28.61 2.09
N LYS A 63 -14.13 29.54 2.25
CA LYS A 63 -15.56 29.25 2.20
C LYS A 63 -15.97 28.93 0.77
N VAL A 64 -16.70 27.85 0.62
CA VAL A 64 -17.07 27.28 -0.67
C VAL A 64 -18.55 26.93 -0.65
N SER A 65 -19.21 27.17 -1.78
CA SER A 65 -20.56 26.68 -2.05
C SER A 65 -20.45 25.54 -3.06
N VAL A 66 -20.93 24.37 -2.68
CA VAL A 66 -20.96 23.18 -3.54
C VAL A 66 -22.31 23.10 -4.26
N ASP A 67 -22.25 23.22 -5.59
CA ASP A 67 -23.35 22.90 -6.50
C ASP A 67 -23.13 21.47 -7.04
N ASP A 68 -23.89 20.49 -6.53
CA ASP A 68 -23.78 19.04 -6.81
C ASP A 68 -22.39 18.41 -6.59
N LYS A 69 -21.44 18.71 -7.47
CA LYS A 69 -20.04 18.24 -7.44
C LYS A 69 -19.02 19.33 -7.72
N ASN A 70 -19.49 20.55 -8.01
CA ASN A 70 -18.67 21.69 -8.36
C ASN A 70 -18.67 22.70 -7.23
N ALA A 71 -17.48 22.94 -6.69
CA ALA A 71 -17.25 23.95 -5.68
C ALA A 71 -16.95 25.30 -6.34
N LYS A 72 -17.63 26.35 -5.89
CA LYS A 72 -17.30 27.76 -6.18
C LYS A 72 -16.87 28.45 -4.90
N ILE A 73 -15.83 29.27 -4.98
CA ILE A 73 -15.32 30.03 -3.83
C ILE A 73 -16.28 31.19 -3.54
N VAL A 74 -16.67 31.34 -2.27
CA VAL A 74 -17.50 32.44 -1.79
C VAL A 74 -16.64 33.36 -0.93
N LEU A 75 -16.56 34.64 -1.30
CA LEU A 75 -15.77 35.65 -0.60
C LEU A 75 -16.53 36.26 0.60
N SER A 76 -17.16 35.42 1.42
CA SER A 76 -17.87 35.87 2.61
C SER A 76 -17.12 35.45 3.87
N LYS A 77 -16.96 36.40 4.81
CA LYS A 77 -16.19 36.22 6.05
C LYS A 77 -17.02 35.72 7.23
N ASP A 78 -18.32 35.60 7.06
CA ASP A 78 -19.23 35.06 8.06
C ASP A 78 -19.03 33.55 8.22
N VAL A 79 -18.89 33.10 9.47
CA VAL A 79 -18.84 31.68 9.82
C VAL A 79 -20.24 31.24 10.21
N THR A 80 -20.88 30.43 9.34
CA THR A 80 -22.13 29.76 9.66
C THR A 80 -21.92 28.23 9.76
N ILE A 81 -22.84 27.55 10.45
CA ILE A 81 -22.73 26.11 10.74
C ILE A 81 -23.01 25.25 9.49
N GLU A 82 -23.69 25.83 8.48
CA GLU A 82 -24.05 25.16 7.23
C GLU A 82 -23.01 25.35 6.13
N ASP A 83 -22.02 26.23 6.35
CA ASP A 83 -20.98 26.50 5.36
C ASP A 83 -20.02 25.33 5.19
N GLU A 84 -19.46 25.28 3.99
CA GLU A 84 -18.46 24.31 3.59
C GLU A 84 -17.13 25.01 3.35
N TYR A 85 -16.03 24.34 3.73
CA TYR A 85 -14.69 24.91 3.68
C TYR A 85 -13.73 23.98 2.95
N ILE A 86 -12.80 24.58 2.21
CA ILE A 86 -11.67 23.90 1.56
C ILE A 86 -10.37 24.31 2.23
N TRP A 87 -9.45 23.36 2.37
CA TRP A 87 -8.07 23.64 2.78
C TRP A 87 -7.24 24.18 1.63
N GLU A 88 -6.53 25.30 1.84
CA GLU A 88 -5.55 25.81 0.86
C GLU A 88 -4.39 24.82 0.67
N LYS A 89 -3.88 24.29 1.80
CA LYS A 89 -2.68 23.46 1.84
C LYS A 89 -3.05 22.00 2.11
N GLU A 90 -2.95 21.19 1.06
CA GLU A 90 -2.91 19.74 1.19
C GLU A 90 -1.71 19.32 2.05
N ASN A 91 -1.91 18.30 2.89
CA ASN A 91 -0.82 17.74 3.67
C ASN A 91 0.22 17.13 2.72
N TYR A 92 1.50 17.35 3.00
CA TYR A 92 2.54 16.59 2.34
C TYR A 92 2.31 15.11 2.68
N SER A 93 1.95 14.30 1.68
CA SER A 93 1.79 12.87 1.94
C SER A 93 3.17 12.29 2.20
N ILE A 94 3.36 11.71 3.38
CA ILE A 94 4.58 10.99 3.76
C ILE A 94 4.88 9.88 2.74
N VAL A 95 3.83 9.33 2.10
CA VAL A 95 3.96 8.35 1.02
C VAL A 95 4.73 8.92 -0.17
N TYR A 96 4.43 10.15 -0.60
CA TYR A 96 5.17 10.78 -1.70
C TYR A 96 6.63 11.03 -1.32
N LEU A 97 6.91 11.42 -0.08
CA LEU A 97 8.28 11.60 0.41
C LEU A 97 9.05 10.27 0.42
N ILE A 98 8.45 9.20 0.93
CA ILE A 98 9.05 7.87 0.91
C ILE A 98 9.30 7.42 -0.54
N LEU A 99 8.34 7.65 -1.44
CA LEU A 99 8.47 7.27 -2.84
C LEU A 99 9.58 8.04 -3.55
N THR A 100 9.71 9.36 -3.31
CA THR A 100 10.82 10.14 -3.87
C THR A 100 12.16 9.68 -3.33
N LEU A 101 12.24 9.33 -2.03
CA LEU A 101 13.46 8.80 -1.42
C LEU A 101 13.85 7.43 -2.01
N ILE A 102 12.89 6.52 -2.20
CA ILE A 102 13.12 5.22 -2.85
C ILE A 102 13.62 5.42 -4.28
N SER A 103 12.97 6.32 -5.04
CA SER A 103 13.39 6.64 -6.40
C SER A 103 14.83 7.16 -6.44
N LEU A 104 15.21 8.02 -5.49
CA LEU A 104 16.58 8.54 -5.38
C LEU A 104 17.59 7.42 -5.12
N VAL A 105 17.26 6.48 -4.22
CA VAL A 105 18.10 5.32 -3.90
C VAL A 105 18.23 4.38 -5.09
N CYS A 106 17.15 4.11 -5.82
CA CYS A 106 17.22 3.28 -7.03
C CYS A 106 18.14 3.90 -8.09
N VAL A 107 18.00 5.21 -8.34
CA VAL A 107 18.86 5.92 -9.30
C VAL A 107 20.31 5.92 -8.83
N SER A 108 20.57 6.14 -7.54
CA SER A 108 21.93 6.12 -7.01
C SER A 108 22.56 4.72 -7.13
N LEU A 109 21.82 3.64 -6.87
CA LEU A 109 22.28 2.26 -7.07
C LEU A 109 22.59 1.94 -8.54
N MET A 110 21.77 2.43 -9.47
CA MET A 110 22.02 2.26 -10.91
C MET A 110 23.33 2.93 -11.32
N ILE A 111 23.52 4.18 -10.91
CA ILE A 111 24.75 4.94 -11.18
C ILE A 111 25.94 4.23 -10.52
N PHE A 112 25.80 3.81 -9.27
CA PHE A 112 26.85 3.09 -8.53
C PHE A 112 27.28 1.79 -9.22
N THR A 113 26.34 1.05 -9.82
CA THR A 113 26.64 -0.19 -10.57
C THR A 113 27.51 0.07 -11.82
N ILE A 114 27.42 1.25 -12.42
CA ILE A 114 28.24 1.64 -13.58
C ILE A 114 29.70 1.85 -13.18
N TYR A 115 29.92 2.57 -12.06
CA TYR A 115 31.24 2.95 -11.55
C TYR A 115 31.94 1.85 -10.72
N PHE A 116 31.24 0.79 -10.34
CA PHE A 116 31.81 -0.30 -9.54
C PHE A 116 32.89 -1.10 -10.32
N PRO A 117 33.96 -1.57 -9.65
CA PRO A 117 35.00 -2.39 -10.28
C PRO A 117 34.45 -3.61 -11.01
N ASN A 118 35.08 -3.95 -12.14
CA ASN A 118 34.60 -4.96 -13.10
C ASN A 118 34.35 -6.34 -12.47
N TRP A 119 34.98 -6.67 -11.34
CA TRP A 119 34.85 -7.94 -10.63
C TRP A 119 33.40 -8.21 -10.18
N TYR A 120 32.68 -7.18 -9.72
CA TYR A 120 31.28 -7.32 -9.28
C TYR A 120 30.32 -7.59 -10.44
N LYS A 121 30.63 -7.04 -11.63
CA LYS A 121 29.86 -7.29 -12.85
C LYS A 121 29.93 -8.76 -13.24
N TYR A 122 31.09 -9.39 -13.08
CA TYR A 122 31.23 -10.84 -13.28
C TYR A 122 30.44 -11.63 -12.25
N THR A 123 30.50 -11.27 -10.96
CA THR A 123 29.74 -11.98 -9.91
C THR A 123 28.24 -11.96 -10.20
N LEU A 124 27.65 -10.81 -10.53
CA LEU A 124 26.23 -10.72 -10.89
C LEU A 124 25.93 -11.49 -12.19
N TYR A 125 26.82 -11.39 -13.17
CA TYR A 125 26.68 -12.11 -14.43
C TYR A 125 26.71 -13.62 -14.23
N TYR A 126 27.54 -14.13 -13.32
CA TYR A 126 27.62 -15.57 -13.06
C TYR A 126 26.54 -16.07 -12.11
N MET A 127 26.05 -15.23 -11.20
CA MET A 127 24.99 -15.57 -10.23
C MET A 127 23.64 -15.92 -10.88
N LYS A 128 23.36 -15.40 -12.09
CA LYS A 128 22.13 -15.75 -12.81
C LYS A 128 22.11 -17.20 -13.31
N TYR A 129 23.26 -17.81 -13.59
CA TYR A 129 23.34 -19.20 -14.07
C TYR A 129 22.94 -20.26 -13.04
N PRO A 130 23.43 -20.24 -11.78
CA PRO A 130 22.97 -21.19 -10.76
C PRO A 130 21.50 -20.96 -10.43
N LEU A 131 21.01 -19.71 -10.46
CA LEU A 131 19.61 -19.41 -10.20
C LEU A 131 18.70 -19.96 -11.31
N LEU A 132 19.09 -19.77 -12.57
CA LEU A 132 18.38 -20.35 -13.72
C LEU A 132 18.50 -21.89 -13.77
N GLY A 133 19.68 -22.42 -13.43
CA GLY A 133 19.91 -23.85 -13.33
C GLY A 133 19.08 -24.51 -12.24
N PHE A 134 18.98 -23.87 -11.07
CA PHE A 134 18.13 -24.30 -9.97
C PHE A 134 16.65 -24.22 -10.34
N LEU A 135 16.22 -23.15 -11.00
CA LEU A 135 14.85 -23.04 -11.53
C LEU A 135 14.54 -24.14 -12.55
N GLY A 136 15.47 -24.40 -13.49
CA GLY A 136 15.35 -25.49 -14.46
C GLY A 136 15.28 -26.85 -13.79
N PHE A 137 16.08 -27.07 -12.75
CA PHE A 137 16.03 -28.29 -11.93
C PHE A 137 14.65 -28.50 -11.30
N LEU A 138 14.01 -27.47 -10.73
CA LEU A 138 12.66 -27.58 -10.17
C LEU A 138 11.62 -27.97 -11.23
N LEU A 139 11.73 -27.40 -12.44
CA LEU A 139 10.83 -27.75 -13.55
C LEU A 139 11.03 -29.20 -14.00
N VAL A 140 12.28 -29.63 -14.16
CA VAL A 140 12.60 -31.03 -14.52
C VAL A 140 12.13 -31.98 -13.44
N ALA A 141 12.32 -31.66 -12.16
CA ALA A 141 11.82 -32.46 -11.04
C ALA A 141 10.28 -32.60 -11.09
N GLY A 142 9.56 -31.51 -11.41
CA GLY A 142 8.11 -31.55 -11.65
C GLY A 142 7.71 -32.47 -12.82
N VAL A 143 8.42 -32.42 -13.94
CA VAL A 143 8.18 -33.30 -15.09
C VAL A 143 8.47 -34.76 -14.76
N VAL A 144 9.58 -35.05 -14.07
CA VAL A 144 9.93 -36.41 -13.63
C VAL A 144 8.84 -36.97 -12.69
N ARG A 145 8.37 -36.17 -11.74
CA ARG A 145 7.26 -36.54 -10.85
C ARG A 145 6.00 -36.90 -11.66
N TRP A 146 5.67 -36.11 -12.69
CA TRP A 146 4.51 -36.36 -13.54
C TRP A 146 4.65 -37.66 -14.34
N ILE A 147 5.82 -37.92 -14.95
CA ILE A 147 6.08 -39.16 -15.70
C ILE A 147 5.98 -40.39 -14.79
N VAL A 148 6.59 -40.35 -13.61
CA VAL A 148 6.56 -41.47 -12.65
C VAL A 148 5.14 -41.72 -12.15
N PHE A 149 4.37 -40.66 -11.91
CA PHE A 149 2.96 -40.78 -11.56
C PHE A 149 2.16 -41.47 -12.69
N LEU A 150 2.34 -41.07 -13.95
CA LEU A 150 1.68 -41.71 -15.10
C LEU A 150 2.05 -43.19 -15.24
N ILE A 151 3.32 -43.55 -15.04
CA ILE A 151 3.77 -44.95 -15.12
C ILE A 151 3.16 -45.77 -13.98
N THR A 152 3.21 -45.26 -12.74
CA THR A 152 2.66 -45.98 -11.59
C THR A 152 1.14 -46.08 -11.62
N LEU A 153 0.45 -45.09 -12.18
CA LEU A 153 -1.00 -45.13 -12.43
C LEU A 153 -1.43 -46.34 -13.27
N VAL A 154 -0.60 -46.78 -14.22
CA VAL A 154 -0.91 -47.91 -15.12
C VAL A 154 -0.46 -49.25 -14.53
N LEU A 155 0.66 -49.26 -13.81
CA LEU A 155 1.31 -50.50 -13.36
C LEU A 155 0.91 -50.95 -11.95
N TYR A 156 0.52 -50.03 -11.05
CA TYR A 156 0.30 -50.30 -9.63
C TYR A 156 -1.01 -49.70 -9.14
N GLU A 157 -1.61 -50.30 -8.10
CA GLU A 157 -2.78 -49.74 -7.43
C GLU A 157 -2.43 -48.53 -6.54
N SER A 158 -1.18 -48.47 -6.06
CA SER A 158 -0.62 -47.33 -5.34
C SER A 158 0.23 -46.45 -6.26
N GLN A 159 0.05 -45.14 -6.17
CA GLN A 159 0.79 -44.17 -6.96
C GLN A 159 2.08 -43.76 -6.23
N LEU A 160 3.20 -43.77 -6.95
CA LEU A 160 4.47 -43.28 -6.40
C LEU A 160 4.57 -41.78 -6.60
N TRP A 161 4.81 -41.05 -5.52
CA TRP A 161 5.00 -39.62 -5.54
C TRP A 161 6.43 -39.25 -5.19
N ILE A 162 7.17 -38.70 -6.15
CA ILE A 162 8.55 -38.24 -5.95
C ILE A 162 8.53 -36.80 -5.43
N TRP A 163 9.30 -36.56 -4.36
CA TRP A 163 9.38 -35.29 -3.61
C TRP A 163 8.00 -34.72 -3.24
N PRO A 164 7.21 -35.40 -2.39
CA PRO A 164 5.85 -34.98 -2.04
C PRO A 164 5.76 -33.50 -1.67
N ASN A 165 6.71 -33.00 -0.88
CA ASN A 165 6.75 -31.65 -0.32
C ASN A 165 7.29 -30.56 -1.27
N LEU A 166 7.63 -30.88 -2.52
CA LEU A 166 8.23 -29.90 -3.45
C LEU A 166 7.36 -28.65 -3.70
N PHE A 167 6.04 -28.80 -3.66
CA PHE A 167 5.05 -27.72 -3.84
C PHE A 167 4.22 -27.45 -2.57
N ALA A 168 4.65 -28.00 -1.43
CA ALA A 168 4.03 -27.71 -0.15
C ALA A 168 4.60 -26.40 0.42
N ASP A 169 3.85 -25.74 1.29
CA ASP A 169 4.28 -24.54 2.03
C ASP A 169 5.29 -24.93 3.14
N CYS A 170 6.45 -25.43 2.74
CA CYS A 170 7.51 -25.92 3.62
C CYS A 170 8.85 -25.24 3.33
N GLY A 171 9.80 -25.36 4.26
CA GLY A 171 11.14 -24.81 4.05
C GLY A 171 11.88 -25.49 2.90
N PHE A 172 12.88 -24.82 2.32
CA PHE A 172 13.65 -25.35 1.18
C PHE A 172 14.18 -26.77 1.38
N ILE A 173 14.73 -27.08 2.57
CA ILE A 173 15.28 -28.41 2.86
C ILE A 173 14.17 -29.45 3.00
N GLU A 174 13.05 -29.06 3.62
CA GLU A 174 11.88 -29.91 3.82
C GLU A 174 11.18 -30.25 2.50
N SER A 175 11.26 -29.38 1.49
CA SER A 175 10.73 -29.65 0.14
C SER A 175 11.33 -30.90 -0.51
N PHE A 176 12.57 -31.27 -0.17
CA PHE A 176 13.27 -32.42 -0.76
C PHE A 176 13.24 -33.68 0.11
N ILE A 177 12.57 -33.63 1.27
CA ILE A 177 12.50 -34.74 2.23
C ILE A 177 11.02 -34.97 2.58
N PRO A 178 10.47 -36.19 2.45
CA PRO A 178 11.12 -37.41 1.93
C PRO A 178 11.34 -37.37 0.40
N LEU A 179 12.22 -38.24 -0.12
CA LEU A 179 12.53 -38.32 -1.56
C LEU A 179 11.37 -38.91 -2.38
N TYR A 180 10.63 -39.85 -1.81
CA TYR A 180 9.45 -40.45 -2.42
C TYR A 180 8.46 -40.91 -1.33
N GLU A 181 7.21 -41.03 -1.72
CA GLU A 181 6.11 -41.51 -0.88
C GLU A 181 5.12 -42.30 -1.74
N TRP A 182 4.59 -43.40 -1.22
CA TRP A 182 3.54 -44.16 -1.89
C TRP A 182 2.18 -43.68 -1.41
N VAL A 183 1.33 -43.24 -2.33
CA VAL A 183 -0.03 -42.78 -2.06
C VAL A 183 -0.99 -43.82 -2.64
N GLY A 184 -1.74 -44.52 -1.80
CA GLY A 184 -2.68 -45.56 -2.22
C GLY A 184 -3.49 -46.09 -1.03
N PRO A 185 -4.52 -46.91 -1.29
CA PRO A 185 -5.30 -47.50 -0.21
C PRO A 185 -4.37 -48.36 0.65
N GLU A 186 -4.20 -47.99 1.92
CA GLU A 186 -3.45 -48.78 2.88
C GLU A 186 -4.00 -50.21 2.88
N THR A 187 -3.23 -51.19 2.38
CA THR A 187 -3.39 -52.54 2.91
C THR A 187 -2.92 -52.45 4.35
N LYS A 188 -3.89 -52.26 5.26
CA LYS A 188 -3.72 -52.52 6.69
C LYS A 188 -3.00 -53.84 6.84
N ASN A 189 -1.71 -53.79 7.13
CA ASN A 189 -0.95 -54.97 7.51
C ASN A 189 -1.08 -55.07 9.03
N GLU A 190 -1.77 -56.12 9.48
CA GLU A 190 -1.74 -56.65 10.84
C GLU A 190 -0.31 -56.90 11.33
#